data_AF-A0A7J9F3D2-F1
#
_entry.id   AF-A0A7J9F3D2-F1
#
_cell.length_a   1.000
_cell.length_b   1.000
_cell.length_c   1.000
_cell.angle_alpha   90.00
_cell.angle_beta   90.00
_cell.angle_gamma   90.00
#
_symmetry.space_group_name_H-M   'P 1'
#
loop_
_entity.id
_entity.type
_entity.pdbx_description
1 polymer ?
#
loop_
_entity_poly.entity_id
_entity_poly.type
_entity_poly.pdbx_seq_one_letter_code
_entity_poly.pdbx_strand_id
1 'polypeptide(L)'
;MEITIKESTIVRPAEGTPKRSLWNSNLDIVMAKYHLPTIYYYKPNGSSDFFDIGRLKEALSKILVPFYPIAGRLGYDENGRLEIRCNAEGVLFVEAETTSVMEHLIGDFTDYSQVFRLVPKVDYSGGISSYPLLVLQVIFGLTPHGACLLPLHHSSIELFFVLGTHQRLSSTVLKMTLLRY
;
A
#
# COMPACT_ATOMS: atom_id res chain seq x y z
N MET A 1 14.31 -13.16 11.34
CA MET A 1 13.61 -13.04 10.05
C MET A 1 14.35 -12.07 9.17
N GLU A 2 14.80 -12.55 8.02
CA GLU A 2 15.47 -11.77 6.97
C GLU A 2 14.48 -11.57 5.82
N ILE A 3 14.24 -10.31 5.45
CA ILE A 3 13.42 -9.95 4.29
C ILE A 3 14.36 -9.35 3.26
N THR A 4 14.37 -9.92 2.07
CA THR A 4 15.16 -9.43 0.94
C THR A 4 14.23 -8.72 -0.03
N ILE A 5 14.45 -7.43 -0.24
CA ILE A 5 13.73 -6.66 -1.26
C ILE A 5 14.24 -7.11 -2.63
N LYS A 6 13.32 -7.52 -3.51
CA LYS A 6 13.61 -7.96 -4.87
C LYS A 6 13.49 -6.81 -5.86
N GLU A 7 12.40 -6.07 -5.77
CA GLU A 7 12.11 -4.94 -6.65
C GLU A 7 11.35 -3.85 -5.89
N SER A 8 11.60 -2.59 -6.26
CA SER A 8 10.77 -1.46 -5.90
C SER A 8 10.35 -0.71 -7.15
N THR A 9 9.04 -0.51 -7.32
CA THR A 9 8.47 0.11 -8.52
C THR A 9 7.49 1.19 -8.10
N ILE A 10 7.51 2.33 -8.80
CA ILE A 10 6.46 3.34 -8.67
C ILE A 10 5.34 3.02 -9.64
N VAL A 11 4.16 2.69 -9.11
CA VAL A 11 2.95 2.43 -9.90
C VAL A 11 2.16 3.72 -10.03
N ARG A 12 2.00 4.18 -11.26
CA ARG A 12 1.24 5.40 -11.60
C ARG A 12 -0.18 5.07 -12.05
N PRO A 13 -1.11 6.03 -11.99
CA PRO A 13 -2.44 5.86 -12.58
C PRO A 13 -2.35 5.46 -14.07
N ALA A 14 -3.23 4.56 -14.50
CA ALA A 14 -3.23 4.03 -15.87
C ALA A 14 -3.59 5.10 -16.92
N GLU A 15 -4.30 6.14 -16.49
CA GLU A 15 -4.79 7.23 -17.33
C GLU A 15 -4.48 8.58 -16.67
N GLY A 16 -4.62 9.66 -17.45
CA GLY A 16 -4.46 11.02 -16.93
C GLY A 16 -5.49 11.34 -15.85
N THR A 17 -5.02 11.82 -14.70
CA THR A 17 -5.89 12.20 -13.57
C THR A 17 -5.95 13.71 -13.38
N PRO A 18 -7.02 14.26 -12.78
CA PRO A 18 -7.12 15.68 -12.48
C PRO A 18 -5.93 16.17 -11.65
N LYS A 19 -5.21 17.18 -12.17
CA LYS A 19 -4.12 17.84 -11.45
C LYS A 19 -4.68 18.98 -10.61
N ARG A 20 -4.85 18.73 -9.31
CA ARG A 20 -5.37 19.70 -8.34
C ARG A 20 -4.79 19.46 -6.96
N SER A 21 -4.83 20.47 -6.11
CA SER A 21 -4.63 20.28 -4.68
C SER A 21 -5.95 19.98 -3.99
N LEU A 22 -5.92 19.09 -3.01
CA LEU A 22 -7.06 18.76 -2.17
C LEU A 22 -6.80 19.20 -0.74
N TRP A 23 -7.73 20.00 -0.23
CA TRP A 23 -7.68 20.48 1.14
C TRP A 23 -8.05 19.34 2.09
N ASN A 24 -7.20 19.14 3.10
CA ASN A 24 -7.49 18.22 4.20
C ASN A 24 -8.45 18.87 5.20
N SER A 25 -9.39 18.10 5.74
CA SER A 25 -10.22 18.56 6.86
C SER A 25 -9.37 18.73 8.12
N ASN A 26 -9.89 19.42 9.13
CA ASN A 26 -9.15 19.59 10.40
C ASN A 26 -8.89 18.22 11.08
N LEU A 27 -9.80 17.25 10.90
CA LEU A 27 -9.63 15.89 11.41
C LEU A 27 -8.49 15.16 10.68
N ASP A 28 -8.42 15.32 9.36
CA ASP A 28 -7.38 14.71 8.54
C ASP A 28 -6.00 15.25 8.93
N ILE A 29 -5.87 16.55 9.21
CA ILE A 29 -4.60 17.18 9.64
C ILE A 29 -4.07 16.56 10.94
N VAL A 30 -4.95 16.23 11.89
CA VAL A 30 -4.54 15.59 13.16
C VAL A 30 -4.01 14.18 12.91
N MET A 31 -4.63 13.46 11.98
CA MET A 31 -4.24 12.11 11.59
C MET A 31 -3.12 12.08 10.54
N ALA A 32 -2.73 13.21 9.95
CA ALA A 32 -1.81 13.29 8.82
C ALA A 32 -0.32 13.20 9.15
N LYS A 33 0.09 12.38 10.12
CA LYS A 33 1.52 12.32 10.46
C LYS A 33 2.14 10.94 10.33
N TYR A 34 1.33 9.91 10.10
CA TYR A 34 1.79 8.53 10.18
C TYR A 34 1.19 7.69 9.07
N HIS A 35 1.99 6.75 8.55
CA HIS A 35 1.46 5.63 7.81
C HIS A 35 0.90 4.61 8.80
N LEU A 36 -0.33 4.17 8.57
CA LEU A 36 -0.93 3.05 9.27
C LEU A 36 -0.59 1.76 8.53
N PRO A 37 0.23 0.88 9.12
CA PRO A 37 0.50 -0.42 8.52
C PRO A 37 -0.73 -1.31 8.69
N THR A 38 -1.22 -1.85 7.58
CA THR A 38 -2.20 -2.94 7.57
C THR A 38 -1.53 -4.17 6.98
N ILE A 39 -1.88 -5.36 7.46
CA ILE A 39 -1.26 -6.62 7.04
C ILE A 39 -2.37 -7.59 6.67
N TYR A 40 -2.28 -8.13 5.46
CA TYR A 40 -3.14 -9.20 5.01
C TYR A 40 -2.32 -10.42 4.68
N TYR A 41 -2.80 -11.55 5.15
CA TYR A 41 -2.28 -12.84 4.75
C TYR A 41 -3.21 -13.52 3.78
N TYR A 42 -2.63 -14.04 2.70
CA TYR A 42 -3.36 -14.83 1.73
C TYR A 42 -2.72 -16.21 1.62
N LYS A 43 -3.54 -17.23 1.86
CA LYS A 43 -3.19 -18.62 1.63
C LYS A 43 -3.30 -18.92 0.12
N PRO A 44 -2.30 -19.56 -0.50
CA PRO A 44 -2.36 -19.96 -1.90
C PRO A 44 -3.43 -21.00 -2.11
N ASN A 45 -4.04 -20.86 -3.28
CA ASN A 45 -5.07 -21.74 -3.79
C ASN A 45 -4.49 -22.84 -4.70
N GLY A 46 -3.16 -22.99 -4.75
CA GLY A 46 -2.47 -23.96 -5.62
C GLY A 46 -2.39 -23.55 -7.10
N SER A 47 -2.85 -22.35 -7.46
CA SER A 47 -2.75 -21.84 -8.82
C SER A 47 -1.36 -21.26 -9.11
N SER A 48 -0.84 -21.48 -10.31
CA SER A 48 0.47 -20.96 -10.74
C SER A 48 0.50 -19.44 -10.89
N ASP A 49 -0.67 -18.79 -10.97
CA ASP A 49 -0.84 -17.34 -11.04
C ASP A 49 -1.26 -16.70 -9.70
N PHE A 50 -1.14 -17.46 -8.60
CA PHE A 50 -1.40 -16.92 -7.26
C PHE A 50 -0.46 -15.75 -6.97
N PHE A 51 -1.03 -14.55 -6.82
CA PHE A 51 -0.28 -13.30 -6.64
C PHE A 51 0.65 -12.94 -7.82
N ASP A 52 0.14 -13.03 -9.05
CA ASP A 52 0.80 -12.42 -10.22
C ASP A 52 1.02 -10.91 -9.97
N ILE A 53 2.28 -10.55 -9.76
CA ILE A 53 2.73 -9.18 -9.51
C ILE A 53 2.39 -8.25 -10.66
N GLY A 54 2.53 -8.70 -11.91
CA GLY A 54 2.23 -7.90 -13.09
C GLY A 54 0.75 -7.51 -13.11
N ARG A 55 -0.14 -8.48 -12.89
CA ARG A 55 -1.58 -8.23 -12.77
C ARG A 55 -1.90 -7.29 -11.60
N LEU A 56 -1.27 -7.50 -10.44
CA LEU A 56 -1.45 -6.65 -9.25
C LEU A 56 -1.05 -5.19 -9.53
N LYS A 57 0.12 -4.96 -10.13
CA LYS A 57 0.58 -3.62 -10.53
C LYS A 57 -0.38 -2.99 -11.55
N GLU A 58 -0.87 -3.76 -12.53
CA GLU A 58 -1.82 -3.27 -13.54
C GLU A 58 -3.15 -2.85 -12.92
N ALA A 59 -3.75 -3.68 -12.05
CA ALA A 59 -5.01 -3.31 -11.42
C ALA A 59 -4.85 -2.18 -10.40
N LEU A 60 -3.72 -2.11 -9.70
CA LEU A 60 -3.40 -0.96 -8.86
C LEU A 60 -3.36 0.31 -9.71
N SER A 61 -2.68 0.28 -10.86
CA SER A 61 -2.65 1.39 -11.83
C SER A 61 -4.06 1.82 -12.27
N LYS A 62 -4.97 0.87 -12.52
CA LYS A 62 -6.38 1.16 -12.87
C LYS A 62 -7.17 1.75 -11.71
N ILE A 63 -6.99 1.25 -10.48
CA ILE A 63 -7.66 1.77 -9.27
C ILE A 63 -7.21 3.20 -8.97
N LEU A 64 -5.94 3.54 -9.23
CA LEU A 64 -5.41 4.88 -9.01
C LEU A 64 -6.06 5.94 -9.91
N VAL A 65 -6.82 5.59 -10.94
CA VAL A 65 -7.56 6.57 -11.76
C VAL A 65 -8.73 7.18 -10.98
N PRO A 66 -9.73 6.39 -10.50
CA PRO A 66 -10.79 6.93 -9.65
C PRO A 66 -10.31 7.33 -8.25
N PHE A 67 -9.19 6.76 -7.78
CA PHE A 67 -8.57 7.07 -6.48
C PHE A 67 -7.27 7.90 -6.63
N TYR A 68 -7.25 8.80 -7.60
CA TYR A 68 -6.08 9.62 -7.94
C TYR A 68 -5.41 10.40 -6.80
N PRO A 69 -6.09 10.84 -5.71
CA PRO A 69 -5.41 11.52 -4.63
C PRO A 69 -4.30 10.67 -4.00
N ILE A 70 -4.47 9.35 -3.98
CA ILE A 70 -3.53 8.39 -3.36
C ILE A 70 -2.21 8.34 -4.14
N ALA A 71 -2.24 8.58 -5.45
CA ALA A 71 -1.04 8.70 -6.28
C ALA A 71 -0.33 10.06 -6.15
N GLY A 72 -0.81 10.94 -5.26
CA GLY A 72 -0.26 12.27 -5.01
C GLY A 72 0.90 12.30 -4.01
N ARG A 73 1.18 13.51 -3.52
CA ARG A 73 2.12 13.77 -2.41
C ARG A 73 1.48 14.71 -1.41
N LEU A 74 1.94 14.69 -0.15
CA LEU A 74 1.58 15.74 0.79
C LEU A 74 2.32 17.03 0.42
N GLY A 75 1.67 18.16 0.65
CA GLY A 75 2.27 19.48 0.52
C GLY A 75 1.64 20.44 1.50
N TYR A 76 2.09 21.69 1.44
CA TYR A 76 1.49 22.81 2.13
C TYR A 76 0.96 23.81 1.11
N ASP A 77 -0.20 24.40 1.39
CA ASP A 77 -0.73 25.53 0.64
C ASP A 77 0.03 26.84 1.01
N GLU A 78 -0.36 27.96 0.39
CA GLU A 78 0.23 29.28 0.66
C GLU A 78 0.04 29.75 2.12
N ASN A 79 -0.95 29.20 2.83
CA ASN A 79 -1.25 29.51 4.23
C ASN A 79 -0.57 28.54 5.21
N GLY A 80 0.26 27.60 4.72
CA GLY A 80 0.90 26.57 5.53
C GLY A 80 -0.04 25.44 5.98
N ARG A 81 -1.22 25.32 5.39
CA ARG A 81 -2.18 24.24 5.65
C ARG A 81 -1.78 23.00 4.84
N LEU A 82 -1.85 21.84 5.48
CA LEU A 82 -1.54 20.57 4.82
C LEU A 82 -2.58 20.24 3.73
N GLU A 83 -2.10 19.91 2.54
CA GLU A 83 -2.92 19.51 1.39
C GLU A 83 -2.36 18.26 0.70
N ILE A 84 -3.20 17.59 -0.07
CA ILE A 84 -2.77 16.53 -0.99
C ILE A 84 -2.61 17.12 -2.38
N ARG A 85 -1.38 17.13 -2.87
CA ARG A 85 -1.06 17.53 -4.25
C ARG A 85 -1.28 16.33 -5.17
N CYS A 86 -2.35 16.37 -5.96
CA CYS A 86 -2.67 15.32 -6.93
C CYS A 86 -1.81 15.49 -8.18
N ASN A 87 -0.55 15.07 -8.11
CA ASN A 87 0.45 15.18 -9.18
C ASN A 87 0.68 13.88 -9.97
N ALA A 88 -0.05 12.81 -9.65
CA ALA A 88 0.07 11.49 -10.26
C ALA A 88 1.50 10.91 -10.23
N GLU A 89 2.30 11.27 -9.23
CA GLU A 89 3.64 10.73 -9.07
C GLU A 89 3.64 9.22 -8.82
N GLY A 90 2.53 8.68 -8.30
CA GLY A 90 2.30 7.26 -8.11
C GLY A 90 2.54 6.78 -6.68
N VAL A 91 2.33 5.49 -6.48
CA VAL A 91 2.48 4.80 -5.20
C VAL A 91 3.68 3.86 -5.26
N LEU A 92 4.32 3.60 -4.13
CA LEU A 92 5.45 2.66 -4.08
C LEU A 92 4.93 1.25 -3.92
N PHE A 93 5.35 0.37 -4.83
CA PHE A 93 5.10 -1.06 -4.77
C PHE A 93 6.43 -1.79 -4.57
N VAL A 94 6.54 -2.56 -3.50
CA VAL A 94 7.75 -3.28 -3.12
C VAL A 94 7.48 -4.77 -3.18
N GLU A 95 8.36 -5.48 -3.85
CA GLU A 95 8.38 -6.93 -3.87
C GLU A 95 9.52 -7.40 -2.98
N ALA A 96 9.21 -8.35 -2.11
CA ALA A 96 10.17 -8.91 -1.21
C ALA A 96 9.97 -10.42 -1.07
N GLU A 97 11.03 -11.08 -0.65
CA GLU A 97 11.05 -12.49 -0.33
C GLU A 97 11.57 -12.68 1.09
N THR A 98 11.10 -13.73 1.75
CA THR A 98 11.60 -14.13 3.07
C THR A 98 11.83 -15.62 3.11
N THR A 99 12.90 -16.01 3.80
CA THR A 99 13.20 -17.42 4.10
C THR A 99 12.42 -17.94 5.31
N SER A 100 11.60 -17.10 5.95
CA SER A 100 10.83 -17.49 7.12
C SER A 100 9.47 -18.08 6.76
N VAL A 101 8.99 -19.03 7.57
CA VAL A 101 7.67 -19.65 7.38
C VAL A 101 6.60 -18.68 7.87
N MET A 102 5.80 -18.16 6.93
CA MET A 102 4.85 -17.08 7.18
C MET A 102 3.71 -17.49 8.14
N GLU A 103 3.32 -18.77 8.15
CA GLU A 103 2.24 -19.30 9.03
C GLU A 103 2.54 -19.11 10.53
N HIS A 104 3.81 -19.17 10.94
CA HIS A 104 4.21 -18.92 12.33
C HIS A 104 4.07 -17.46 12.75
N LEU A 105 4.07 -16.51 11.80
CA LEU A 105 3.96 -15.07 12.09
C LEU A 105 2.51 -14.62 12.31
N ILE A 106 1.55 -15.41 11.85
CA ILE A 106 0.12 -15.06 11.86
C ILE A 106 -0.66 -15.90 12.87
N GLY A 107 -0.19 -17.12 13.17
CA GLY A 107 -0.77 -17.95 14.22
C GLY A 107 -0.55 -17.41 15.63
N ASP A 108 0.50 -16.61 15.83
CA ASP A 108 0.88 -16.07 17.14
C ASP A 108 1.12 -14.55 17.05
N PHE A 109 0.03 -13.77 17.08
CA PHE A 109 0.07 -12.30 17.12
C PHE A 109 0.61 -11.73 18.44
N THR A 110 1.16 -12.55 19.33
CA THR A 110 1.69 -12.07 20.62
C THR A 110 3.05 -11.38 20.47
N ASP A 111 3.82 -11.70 19.43
CA ASP A 111 5.12 -11.06 19.15
C ASP A 111 5.03 -10.02 18.02
N TYR A 112 4.43 -8.86 18.35
CA TYR A 112 4.34 -7.70 17.48
C TYR A 112 5.68 -7.24 16.89
N SER A 113 6.81 -7.57 17.53
CA SER A 113 8.14 -7.14 17.08
C SER A 113 8.55 -7.76 15.75
N GLN A 114 8.03 -8.96 15.43
CA GLN A 114 8.29 -9.63 14.15
C GLN A 114 7.38 -9.09 13.05
N VAL A 115 6.15 -8.75 13.41
CA VAL A 115 5.14 -8.19 12.51
C VAL A 115 5.57 -6.82 11.97
N PHE A 116 6.14 -5.96 12.82
CA PHE A 116 6.68 -4.66 12.37
C PHE A 116 7.87 -4.79 11.41
N ARG A 117 8.58 -5.92 11.37
CA ARG A 117 9.67 -6.12 10.40
C ARG A 117 9.14 -6.31 8.98
N LEU A 118 7.90 -6.79 8.82
CA LEU A 118 7.25 -6.95 7.52
C LEU A 118 6.93 -5.59 6.89
N VAL A 119 6.77 -4.55 7.71
CA VAL A 119 6.38 -3.20 7.29
C VAL A 119 7.55 -2.53 6.56
N PRO A 120 7.41 -2.12 5.28
CA PRO A 120 8.44 -1.33 4.59
C PRO A 120 8.83 -0.10 5.40
N LYS A 121 10.14 0.13 5.51
CA LYS A 121 10.66 1.36 6.09
C LYS A 121 10.55 2.47 5.05
N VAL A 122 9.76 3.49 5.37
CA VAL A 122 9.67 4.72 4.58
C VAL A 122 10.67 5.72 5.15
N ASP A 123 11.46 6.34 4.29
CA ASP A 123 12.34 7.43 4.69
C ASP A 123 11.56 8.75 4.70
N TYR A 124 11.41 9.32 5.88
CA TYR A 124 10.70 10.59 6.10
C TYR A 124 11.63 11.80 6.14
N SER A 125 12.95 11.61 6.01
CA SER A 125 13.95 12.68 6.16
C SER A 125 13.87 13.74 5.04
N GLY A 126 13.39 13.36 3.85
CA GLY A 126 13.21 14.25 2.70
C GLY A 126 12.01 15.21 2.79
N GLY A 127 11.26 15.19 3.89
CA GLY A 127 10.06 16.01 4.09
C GLY A 127 8.79 15.40 3.48
N ILE A 128 7.64 16.00 3.78
CA ILE A 128 6.30 15.41 3.51
C ILE A 128 5.99 15.18 2.03
N SER A 129 6.66 15.90 1.14
CA SER A 129 6.46 15.78 -0.31
C SER A 129 7.36 14.72 -0.96
N SER A 130 8.33 14.18 -0.23
CA SER A 130 9.31 13.23 -0.77
C SER A 130 8.80 11.79 -0.83
N TYR A 131 7.93 11.40 0.12
CA TYR A 131 7.45 10.03 0.23
C TYR A 131 6.04 9.84 -0.35
N PRO A 132 5.72 8.66 -0.88
CA PRO A 132 4.38 8.33 -1.36
C PRO A 132 3.35 8.24 -0.23
N LEU A 133 2.11 8.59 -0.56
CA LEU A 133 0.97 8.47 0.36
C LEU A 133 0.59 7.02 0.65
N LEU A 134 0.84 6.12 -0.31
CA LEU A 134 0.61 4.68 -0.21
C LEU A 134 1.89 3.94 -0.60
N VAL A 135 2.26 2.97 0.25
CA VAL A 135 3.31 1.99 0.00
C VAL A 135 2.69 0.62 0.14
N LEU A 136 2.78 -0.23 -0.89
CA LEU A 136 2.37 -1.62 -0.81
C LEU A 136 3.63 -2.48 -0.83
N GLN A 137 3.72 -3.44 0.07
CA GLN A 137 4.74 -4.48 0.02
C GLN A 137 4.09 -5.85 -0.12
N VAL A 138 4.52 -6.62 -1.11
CA VAL A 138 4.19 -8.04 -1.26
C VAL A 138 5.41 -8.84 -0.81
N ILE A 139 5.21 -9.76 0.13
CA ILE A 139 6.26 -10.65 0.61
C ILE A 139 5.90 -12.10 0.26
N PHE A 140 6.78 -12.78 -0.48
CA PHE A 140 6.69 -14.20 -0.77
C PHE A 140 7.55 -15.00 0.23
N GLY A 141 6.96 -16.03 0.84
CA GLY A 141 7.67 -16.92 1.78
C GLY A 141 8.38 -18.10 1.08
N LEU A 142 9.28 -18.77 1.81
CA LEU A 142 10.01 -19.97 1.34
C LEU A 142 9.11 -21.19 1.11
N THR A 143 7.95 -21.24 1.77
CA THR A 143 6.95 -22.24 1.45
C THR A 143 6.19 -21.82 0.20
N PRO A 144 5.80 -22.75 -0.69
CA PRO A 144 4.85 -22.46 -1.78
C PRO A 144 3.42 -22.13 -1.28
N HIS A 145 3.29 -21.64 -0.04
CA HIS A 145 2.10 -21.69 0.80
C HIS A 145 1.64 -20.33 1.38
N GLY A 146 2.13 -19.17 0.91
CA GLY A 146 1.64 -17.87 1.41
C GLY A 146 2.20 -16.63 0.72
N ALA A 147 1.34 -15.62 0.52
CA ALA A 147 1.77 -14.25 0.22
C ALA A 147 1.20 -13.29 1.27
N CYS A 148 2.05 -12.39 1.78
CA CYS A 148 1.62 -11.30 2.66
C CYS A 148 1.56 -10.01 1.85
N LEU A 149 0.43 -9.31 1.89
CA LEU A 149 0.28 -7.96 1.37
C LEU A 149 0.24 -6.98 2.54
N LEU A 150 1.16 -6.03 2.55
CA LEU A 150 1.23 -4.96 3.53
C LEU A 150 0.99 -3.60 2.87
N PRO A 151 -0.25 -3.11 2.82
CA PRO A 151 -0.48 -1.72 2.49
C PRO A 151 -0.20 -0.85 3.72
N LEU A 152 0.69 0.11 3.52
CA LEU A 152 0.87 1.27 4.36
C LEU A 152 0.25 2.46 3.67
N HIS A 153 -0.80 3.02 4.25
CA HIS A 153 -1.39 4.26 3.78
C HIS A 153 -1.25 5.32 4.86
N HIS A 154 -1.15 6.57 4.44
CA HIS A 154 -1.15 7.69 5.37
C HIS A 154 -2.54 7.88 5.99
N SER A 155 -2.62 8.07 7.31
CA SER A 155 -3.91 8.13 8.03
C SER A 155 -4.78 9.34 7.71
N SER A 156 -4.29 10.30 6.92
CA SER A 156 -5.07 11.45 6.46
C SER A 156 -5.92 11.21 5.22
N ILE A 157 -5.84 10.03 4.61
CA ILE A 157 -6.66 9.71 3.44
C ILE A 157 -8.01 9.18 3.96
N GLU A 158 -8.81 10.03 4.63
CA GLU A 158 -10.23 9.89 5.01
C GLU A 158 -10.71 8.47 5.39
N LEU A 159 -11.28 8.26 6.58
CA LEU A 159 -11.87 6.97 7.00
C LEU A 159 -12.90 6.41 5.99
N PHE A 160 -13.56 7.24 5.17
CA PHE A 160 -14.42 6.81 4.06
C PHE A 160 -13.64 6.34 2.83
N PHE A 161 -12.52 7.00 2.50
CA PHE A 161 -11.59 6.48 1.49
C PHE A 161 -10.91 5.22 2.02
N VAL A 162 -10.36 5.21 3.24
CA VAL A 162 -9.78 4.01 3.85
C VAL A 162 -10.78 2.86 3.88
N LEU A 163 -12.01 2.99 4.38
CA LEU A 163 -12.94 1.85 4.36
C LEU A 163 -13.37 1.47 2.94
N GLY A 164 -13.61 2.44 2.06
CA GLY A 164 -13.98 2.20 0.67
C GLY A 164 -12.85 1.60 -0.18
N THR A 165 -11.60 2.04 0.01
CA THR A 165 -10.39 1.56 -0.66
C THR A 165 -9.81 0.35 0.03
N HIS A 166 -9.92 0.19 1.34
CA HIS A 166 -9.53 -1.03 2.04
C HIS A 166 -10.51 -2.14 1.69
N GLN A 167 -11.82 -1.87 1.65
CA GLN A 167 -12.81 -2.84 1.19
C GLN A 167 -12.73 -3.05 -0.33
N ARG A 168 -12.40 -2.04 -1.16
CA ARG A 168 -12.17 -2.22 -2.61
C ARG A 168 -10.79 -2.76 -2.96
N LEU A 169 -9.71 -2.47 -2.25
CA LEU A 169 -8.39 -3.09 -2.41
C LEU A 169 -8.43 -4.49 -1.85
N SER A 170 -8.98 -4.71 -0.65
CA SER A 170 -9.22 -6.07 -0.17
C SER A 170 -10.17 -6.82 -1.09
N SER A 171 -11.26 -6.22 -1.60
CA SER A 171 -12.13 -6.87 -2.59
C SER A 171 -11.48 -7.01 -3.96
N THR A 172 -10.60 -6.11 -4.40
CA THR A 172 -9.93 -6.19 -5.71
C THR A 172 -8.78 -7.17 -5.62
N VAL A 173 -7.97 -7.15 -4.57
CA VAL A 173 -6.97 -8.18 -4.25
C VAL A 173 -7.69 -9.52 -4.04
N LEU A 174 -8.78 -9.63 -3.28
CA LEU A 174 -9.59 -10.86 -3.20
C LEU A 174 -10.13 -11.27 -4.56
N LYS A 175 -10.70 -10.34 -5.36
CA LYS A 175 -11.23 -10.68 -6.70
C LYS A 175 -10.11 -11.13 -7.61
N MET A 176 -8.96 -10.48 -7.60
CA MET A 176 -7.79 -10.84 -8.40
C MET A 176 -7.13 -12.15 -7.94
N THR A 177 -7.24 -12.49 -6.66
CA THR A 177 -6.67 -13.72 -6.07
C THR A 177 -7.66 -14.90 -6.10
N LEU A 178 -8.98 -14.68 -6.07
CA LEU A 178 -10.01 -15.73 -5.92
C LEU A 178 -11.04 -15.80 -7.04
N LEU A 179 -11.30 -14.73 -7.79
CA LEU A 179 -12.32 -14.71 -8.83
C LEU A 179 -11.67 -14.40 -10.17
N ARG A 180 -11.39 -15.47 -10.90
CA ARG A 180 -11.10 -15.42 -12.34
C ARG A 180 -12.11 -14.46 -13.00
N TYR A 181 -11.61 -13.43 -13.68
CA TYR A 181 -12.36 -12.84 -14.79
C TYR A 181 -12.37 -13.85 -15.94
#